data_AF-A0A534RW64-F1
#
_entry.id   AF-A0A534RW64-F1
#
_cell.length_a   1.000
_cell.length_b   1.000
_cell.length_c   1.000
_cell.angle_alpha   90.00
_cell.angle_beta   90.00
_cell.angle_gamma   90.00
#
_symmetry.space_group_name_H-M   'P 1'
#
loop_
_entity.id
_entity.type
_entity.pdbx_description
1 polymer ?
#
loop_
_entity_poly.entity_id
_entity_poly.type
_entity_poly.pdbx_seq_one_letter_code
_entity_poly.pdbx_strand_id
1 'polypeptide(L)'
;AVQEDATVLGLSVLSGAHLEIARAVTEELARQGAGEMPVVLGGIVPESDIATLRSLGVKAVFTPKDFDVVDVMDRILDVIGAPRAEAGPQAASA
;
A
#
# COMPACT_ATOMS: atom_id res chain seq x y z
N ALA A 1 13.63 -3.13 3.71
CA ALA A 1 12.37 -3.20 4.50
C ALA A 1 12.65 -3.46 5.98
N VAL A 2 12.85 -4.71 6.41
CA VAL A 2 13.06 -5.03 7.85
C VAL A 2 14.37 -4.45 8.37
N GLN A 3 15.46 -4.53 7.59
CA GLN A 3 16.75 -3.97 7.99
C GLN A 3 16.84 -2.44 7.87
N GLU A 4 15.84 -1.81 7.27
CA GLU A 4 15.81 -0.36 6.98
C GLU A 4 14.81 0.39 7.87
N ASP A 5 14.17 -0.30 8.83
CA ASP A 5 13.10 0.24 9.68
C ASP A 5 11.99 0.96 8.88
N ALA A 6 11.64 0.41 7.71
CA ALA A 6 10.57 0.95 6.88
C ALA A 6 9.22 0.85 7.60
N THR A 7 8.36 1.86 7.47
CA THR A 7 7.01 1.85 8.07
C THR A 7 5.96 1.16 7.20
N VAL A 8 6.23 1.04 5.90
CA VAL A 8 5.37 0.41 4.90
C VAL A 8 6.21 -0.18 3.78
N LEU A 9 5.79 -1.32 3.24
CA LEU A 9 6.37 -1.90 2.04
C LEU A 9 5.48 -1.60 0.83
N GLY A 10 6.01 -0.82 -0.12
CA GLY A 10 5.37 -0.59 -1.41
C GLY A 10 5.88 -1.56 -2.49
N LEU A 11 4.98 -2.35 -3.06
CA LEU A 11 5.26 -3.20 -4.23
C LEU A 11 4.84 -2.48 -5.50
N SER A 12 5.69 -2.48 -6.53
CA SER A 12 5.34 -1.97 -7.87
C SER A 12 5.47 -3.11 -8.88
N VAL A 13 4.33 -3.57 -9.41
CA VAL A 13 4.26 -4.77 -10.27
C VAL A 13 3.59 -4.44 -11.59
N LEU A 14 4.38 -4.36 -12.65
CA LEU A 14 3.91 -4.09 -14.02
C LEU A 14 3.97 -5.34 -14.93
N SER A 15 4.38 -6.49 -14.39
CA SER A 15 4.54 -7.75 -15.11
C SER A 15 3.28 -8.64 -15.16
N GLY A 16 2.22 -8.26 -14.43
CA GLY A 16 1.02 -9.09 -14.25
C GLY A 16 1.17 -10.23 -13.23
N ALA A 17 2.32 -10.34 -12.56
CA ALA A 17 2.59 -11.36 -11.53
C ALA A 17 2.22 -10.89 -10.10
N HIS A 18 1.25 -9.97 -9.96
CA HIS A 18 0.93 -9.31 -8.67
C HIS A 18 0.49 -10.30 -7.59
N LEU A 19 -0.27 -11.34 -7.93
CA LEU A 19 -0.69 -12.36 -6.96
C LEU A 19 0.46 -13.22 -6.45
N GLU A 20 1.32 -13.69 -7.35
CA GLU A 20 2.48 -14.52 -7.01
C GLU A 20 3.49 -13.73 -6.17
N ILE A 21 3.79 -12.50 -6.59
CA ILE A 21 4.71 -11.62 -5.87
C ILE A 21 4.13 -11.24 -4.51
N ALA A 22 2.86 -10.83 -4.44
CA ALA A 22 2.24 -10.47 -3.16
C ALA A 22 2.28 -11.63 -2.17
N ARG A 23 1.91 -12.84 -2.61
CA ARG A 23 2.00 -14.06 -1.79
C ARG A 23 3.41 -14.28 -1.28
N ALA A 24 4.39 -14.37 -2.17
CA ALA A 24 5.78 -14.64 -1.81
C ALA A 24 6.34 -13.61 -0.82
N VAL A 25 6.04 -12.32 -1.03
CA VAL A 25 6.46 -11.23 -0.15
C VAL A 25 5.81 -11.36 1.23
N THR A 26 4.50 -11.59 1.29
CA THR A 26 3.77 -11.68 2.58
C THR A 26 4.19 -12.90 3.41
N GLU A 27 4.44 -14.03 2.75
CA GLU A 27 4.96 -15.24 3.39
C GLU A 27 6.37 -15.02 3.93
N GLU A 28 7.23 -14.33 3.17
CA GLU A 28 8.59 -14.02 3.59
C GLU A 28 8.63 -13.02 4.75
N LEU A 29 7.77 -12.00 4.73
CA LEU A 29 7.61 -11.07 5.86
C LEU A 29 7.20 -11.81 7.14
N ALA A 30 6.23 -12.73 7.05
CA ALA A 30 5.83 -13.56 8.17
C ALA A 30 6.99 -14.43 8.68
N ARG A 31 7.77 -15.03 7.78
CA ARG A 31 8.95 -15.86 8.12
C ARG A 31 10.05 -15.07 8.83
N GLN A 32 10.20 -13.79 8.52
CA GLN A 32 11.16 -12.89 9.16
C GLN A 32 10.63 -12.22 10.45
N GLY A 33 9.40 -12.56 10.89
CA GLY A 33 8.79 -11.94 12.07
C GLY A 33 8.27 -10.51 11.83
N ALA A 34 8.16 -10.09 10.57
CA ALA A 34 7.69 -8.77 10.15
C ALA A 34 6.29 -8.82 9.50
N GLY A 35 5.46 -9.81 9.86
CA GLY A 35 4.13 -10.01 9.27
C GLY A 35 3.15 -8.86 9.51
N GLU A 36 3.38 -8.03 10.54
CA GLU A 36 2.57 -6.84 10.83
C GLU A 36 2.94 -5.62 9.97
N MET A 37 4.03 -5.70 9.19
CA MET A 37 4.44 -4.62 8.28
C MET A 37 3.34 -4.39 7.23
N PRO A 38 2.75 -3.19 7.12
CA PRO A 38 1.74 -2.95 6.11
C PRO A 38 2.36 -3.02 4.71
N VAL A 39 1.67 -3.74 3.83
CA VAL A 39 2.06 -3.88 2.42
C VAL A 39 1.03 -3.17 1.56
N VAL A 40 1.50 -2.34 0.62
CA VAL A 40 0.68 -1.74 -0.43
C VAL A 40 1.20 -2.16 -1.80
N LEU A 41 0.33 -2.23 -2.80
CA LEU A 41 0.69 -2.70 -4.14
C LEU A 41 0.22 -1.71 -5.21
N GLY A 42 1.14 -1.22 -6.03
CA GLY A 42 0.87 -0.48 -7.25
C GLY A 42 1.09 -1.35 -8.48
N GLY A 43 0.32 -1.14 -9.55
CA GLY A 43 0.56 -1.85 -10.82
C GLY A 43 -0.65 -1.99 -11.73
N ILE A 44 -0.53 -2.84 -12.75
CA ILE A 44 -1.65 -3.21 -13.63
C ILE A 44 -2.38 -4.39 -13.01
N VAL A 45 -3.40 -4.11 -12.19
CA VAL A 45 -4.15 -5.13 -11.43
C VAL A 45 -5.60 -5.20 -11.90
N PRO A 46 -6.10 -6.37 -12.33
CA PRO A 46 -7.51 -6.59 -12.60
C PRO A 46 -8.37 -6.47 -11.33
N GLU A 47 -9.57 -5.91 -11.45
CA GLU A 47 -10.50 -5.75 -10.32
C GLU A 47 -10.82 -7.08 -9.61
N SER A 48 -10.89 -8.18 -10.37
CA SER A 48 -11.11 -9.54 -9.86
C SER A 48 -10.07 -10.00 -8.84
N ASP A 49 -8.85 -9.45 -8.93
CA ASP A 49 -7.71 -9.93 -8.17
C ASP A 49 -7.51 -9.12 -6.89
N ILE A 50 -8.15 -7.94 -6.78
CA ILE A 50 -8.04 -7.05 -5.62
C ILE A 50 -8.52 -7.74 -4.34
N ALA A 51 -9.61 -8.50 -4.40
CA ALA A 51 -10.12 -9.24 -3.24
C ALA A 51 -9.09 -10.29 -2.74
N THR A 52 -8.42 -10.97 -3.68
CA THR A 52 -7.36 -11.94 -3.36
C THR A 52 -6.11 -11.26 -2.81
N LEU A 53 -5.68 -10.13 -3.38
CA LEU A 53 -4.57 -9.36 -2.83
C LEU A 53 -4.83 -8.92 -1.40
N ARG A 54 -6.05 -8.47 -1.09
CA ARG A 54 -6.46 -8.11 0.26
C ARG A 54 -6.43 -9.31 1.21
N SER A 55 -6.88 -10.49 0.78
CA SER A 55 -6.84 -11.69 1.62
C SER A 55 -5.41 -12.19 1.88
N LEU A 56 -4.45 -11.87 1.01
CA LEU A 56 -3.02 -12.10 1.23
C LEU A 56 -2.38 -11.10 2.21
N GLY A 57 -3.10 -10.04 2.61
CA GLY A 57 -2.61 -9.05 3.57
C GLY A 57 -2.20 -7.70 2.96
N VAL A 58 -2.34 -7.53 1.63
CA VAL A 58 -2.13 -6.22 0.98
C VAL A 58 -3.21 -5.24 1.44
N LYS A 59 -2.80 -4.16 2.08
CA LYS A 59 -3.69 -3.18 2.73
C LYS A 59 -4.29 -2.18 1.73
N ALA A 60 -3.57 -1.84 0.67
CA ALA A 60 -4.07 -0.99 -0.40
C ALA A 60 -3.52 -1.43 -1.75
N VAL A 61 -4.37 -1.31 -2.79
CA VAL A 61 -3.99 -1.53 -4.19
C VAL A 61 -4.19 -0.24 -4.96
N PHE A 62 -3.20 0.12 -5.76
CA PHE A 62 -3.18 1.28 -6.64
C PHE A 62 -3.01 0.82 -8.08
N THR A 63 -3.90 1.27 -8.94
CA THR A 63 -4.00 0.92 -10.35
C THR A 63 -3.78 2.18 -11.20
N PRO A 64 -3.70 2.10 -12.54
CA PRO A 64 -3.65 3.30 -13.38
C PRO A 64 -4.84 4.27 -13.21
N LYS A 65 -5.93 3.83 -12.57
CA LYS A 65 -7.06 4.69 -12.22
C LYS A 65 -6.76 5.61 -11.04
N ASP A 66 -5.78 5.26 -10.21
CA ASP A 66 -5.33 6.02 -9.04
C ASP A 66 -4.23 7.00 -9.48
N PHE A 67 -4.58 7.96 -10.34
CA PHE A 67 -3.64 8.91 -10.95
C PHE A 67 -3.36 10.14 -10.07
N ASP A 68 -4.20 10.42 -9.08
CA ASP A 68 -3.98 11.51 -8.14
C ASP A 68 -2.98 11.08 -7.06
N VAL A 69 -1.80 11.69 -7.10
CA VAL A 69 -0.71 11.38 -6.19
C VAL A 69 -1.05 11.77 -4.75
N VAL A 70 -1.84 12.84 -4.54
CA VAL A 70 -2.24 13.27 -3.19
C VAL A 70 -3.14 12.21 -2.58
N ASP A 71 -4.13 11.73 -3.32
CA ASP A 71 -5.02 10.64 -2.86
C ASP A 71 -4.26 9.35 -2.57
N VAL A 72 -3.26 9.01 -3.39
CA VAL A 72 -2.40 7.84 -3.17
C VAL A 72 -1.61 8.00 -1.88
N MET A 73 -1.01 9.17 -1.64
CA MET A 73 -0.26 9.44 -0.41
C MET A 73 -1.17 9.40 0.82
N ASP A 74 -2.34 10.03 0.77
CA ASP A 74 -3.31 10.01 1.87
C ASP A 74 -3.72 8.58 2.24
N ARG A 75 -3.97 7.73 1.23
CA ARG A 75 -4.27 6.31 1.46
C ARG A 75 -3.11 5.54 2.07
N ILE A 76 -1.86 5.87 1.72
CA ILE A 76 -0.68 5.25 2.37
C ILE A 76 -0.56 5.71 3.82
N LEU A 77 -0.79 7.00 4.10
CA LEU A 77 -0.79 7.55 5.46
C LEU A 77 -1.88 6.89 6.33
N ASP A 78 -3.07 6.69 5.78
CA ASP A 78 -4.17 5.97 6.45
C ASP A 78 -3.78 4.52 6.76
N VAL A 79 -3.10 3.83 5.83
CA VAL A 79 -2.63 2.44 6.01
C VAL A 79 -1.64 2.30 7.16
N ILE A 80 -0.75 3.28 7.35
CA ILE A 80 0.23 3.25 8.46
C ILE A 80 -0.32 3.87 9.76
N GLY A 81 -1.57 4.34 9.75
CA GLY A 81 -2.18 5.00 10.91
C GLY A 81 -1.47 6.31 11.29
N ALA A 82 -0.91 7.03 10.32
CA ALA A 82 -0.25 8.30 10.58
C ALA A 82 -1.26 9.31 11.15
N PRO A 83 -0.89 10.08 12.18
CA PRO A 83 -1.76 11.14 12.67
C PRO A 83 -2.02 12.12 11.52
N ARG A 84 -3.29 12.34 11.19
CA ARG A 84 -3.65 13.46 10.31
C ARG A 84 -3.10 14.72 10.93
N ALA A 85 -2.26 15.44 10.19
CA ALA A 85 -1.99 16.82 10.53
C ALA A 85 -3.35 17.50 10.65
N GLU A 86 -3.63 18.13 11.79
CA GLU A 86 -4.82 18.97 11.89
C GLU A 86 -4.79 19.92 10.70
N ALA A 87 -5.88 19.93 9.92
CA ALA A 87 -5.99 20.83 8.80
C ALA A 87 -5.81 22.25 9.36
N GLY A 88 -4.61 22.81 9.19
CA GLY A 88 -4.35 24.21 9.47
C GLY A 88 -5.40 25.03 8.74
N PRO A 89 -5.89 26.14 9.34
CA PRO A 89 -7.09 26.84 8.89
C PRO A 89 -7.03 27.00 7.38
N GLN A 90 -7.91 26.25 6.70
CA GLN A 90 -8.11 26.35 5.27
C GLN A 90 -8.27 27.84 4.98
N ALA A 91 -7.31 28.40 4.24
CA ALA A 91 -7.23 29.82 3.99
C ALA A 91 -8.58 30.29 3.48
N ALA A 92 -9.33 30.93 4.38
CA ALA A 92 -10.44 31.78 4.01
C ALA A 92 -9.81 32.95 3.24
N SER A 93 -9.72 32.77 1.93
CA SER A 93 -9.49 33.83 0.94
C SER A 93 -10.20 33.37 -0.33
N ALA A 94 -11.09 34.12 -0.95
CA ALA A 94 -11.70 35.41 -0.69
C ALA A 94 -13.00 35.45 -1.52
#